data_AF-A0A6N9C178-F1
#
_entry.id   AF-A0A6N9C178-F1
#
_cell.length_a   1.000
_cell.length_b   1.000
_cell.length_c   1.000
_cell.angle_alpha   90.00
_cell.angle_beta   90.00
_cell.angle_gamma   90.00
#
_symmetry.space_group_name_H-M   'P 1'
#
loop_
_entity.id
_entity.type
_entity.pdbx_description
1 polymer ?
#
loop_
_entity_poly.entity_id
_entity_poly.type
_entity_poly.pdbx_seq_one_letter_code
_entity_poly.pdbx_strand_id
1 'polypeptide(L)'
;MAQPVMDTLQVADALRRSGMEREQAEGVARTLGRELSEHVAAHKDLELGFAGIRAHVDERFAEIKGEIKALDTKFNVLGAGMALALAYLAVLASLDRFL
;
A
#
# COMPACT_ATOMS: atom_id res chain seq x y z
N MET A 1 17.93 4.73 10.60
CA MET A 1 18.94 4.07 9.75
C MET A 1 19.85 5.17 9.22
N ALA A 2 21.15 5.13 9.50
CA ALA A 2 22.08 6.14 9.00
C ALA A 2 22.24 5.96 7.49
N GLN A 3 21.96 7.00 6.70
CA GLN A 3 22.21 6.96 5.27
C GLN A 3 23.73 6.81 5.05
N PRO A 4 24.18 5.95 4.13
CA PRO A 4 25.58 5.90 3.75
C PRO A 4 25.92 7.20 3.01
N VAL A 5 26.37 8.21 3.76
CA VAL A 5 26.91 9.43 3.19
C VAL A 5 28.29 9.08 2.68
N MET A 6 28.44 9.03 1.36
CA MET A 6 29.74 8.78 0.76
C MET A 6 30.65 9.98 1.04
N ASP A 7 31.73 9.74 1.77
CA ASP A 7 32.76 10.76 2.00
C ASP A 7 33.60 10.90 0.73
N THR A 8 33.21 11.82 -0.13
CA THR A 8 33.88 12.08 -1.42
C THR A 8 35.36 12.47 -1.25
N LEU A 9 35.76 12.98 -0.07
CA LEU A 9 37.17 13.23 0.24
C LEU A 9 37.92 11.92 0.46
N GLN A 10 37.35 10.97 1.19
CA GLN A 10 37.95 9.64 1.36
C GLN A 10 38.07 8.88 0.03
N VAL A 11 37.06 9.00 -0.84
CA VAL A 11 37.09 8.38 -2.17
C VAL A 11 38.18 9.02 -3.05
N ALA A 12 38.27 10.35 -3.06
CA ALA A 12 39.34 11.05 -3.78
C ALA A 12 40.72 10.66 -3.24
N ASP A 13 40.89 10.57 -1.91
CA ASP A 13 42.16 10.17 -1.30
C ASP A 13 42.51 8.69 -1.54
N ALA A 14 41.53 7.81 -1.67
CA ALA A 14 41.75 6.42 -2.06
C ALA A 14 42.20 6.32 -3.52
N LEU A 15 41.57 7.07 -4.43
CA LEU A 15 41.93 7.14 -5.85
C LEU A 15 43.32 7.73 -6.05
N ARG A 16 43.68 8.75 -5.27
CA ARG A 16 45.04 9.30 -5.27
C ARG A 16 46.07 8.28 -4.79
N ARG A 17 45.75 7.51 -3.75
CA ARG A 17 46.61 6.43 -3.25
C ARG A 17 46.79 5.29 -4.26
N SER A 18 45.85 5.08 -5.18
CA SER A 18 46.00 4.14 -6.30
C SER A 18 46.76 4.71 -7.51
N GLY A 19 47.31 5.92 -7.40
CA GLY A 19 48.09 6.56 -8.47
C GLY A 19 47.29 7.43 -9.43
N MET A 20 46.02 7.71 -9.14
CA MET A 20 45.23 8.66 -9.93
C MET A 20 45.66 10.10 -9.62
N GLU A 21 45.75 10.92 -10.66
CA GLU A 21 46.09 12.35 -10.53
C GLU A 21 45.00 13.08 -9.73
N ARG A 22 45.38 14.14 -9.02
CA ARG A 22 44.53 14.76 -7.99
C ARG A 22 43.24 15.33 -8.58
N GLU A 23 43.30 16.05 -9.69
CA GLU A 23 42.11 16.61 -10.32
C GLU A 23 41.17 15.51 -10.83
N GLN A 24 41.73 14.43 -11.39
CA GLN A 24 40.95 13.27 -11.83
C GLN A 24 40.26 12.56 -10.66
N ALA A 25 40.98 12.33 -9.56
CA ALA A 25 40.43 11.69 -8.36
C ALA A 25 39.28 12.52 -7.73
N GLU A 26 39.45 13.84 -7.64
CA GLU A 26 38.40 14.74 -7.16
C GLU A 26 37.20 14.81 -8.13
N GLY A 27 37.44 14.76 -9.44
CA GLY A 27 36.41 14.68 -10.46
C GLY A 27 35.56 13.41 -10.33
N VAL A 28 36.21 12.25 -10.27
CA VAL A 28 35.55 10.94 -10.13
C VAL A 28 34.77 10.85 -8.82
N ALA A 29 35.37 11.28 -7.71
CA ALA A 29 34.70 11.25 -6.41
C ALA A 29 33.44 12.13 -6.38
N ARG A 30 33.47 13.31 -7.02
CA ARG A 30 32.30 14.20 -7.12
C ARG A 30 31.20 13.60 -8.00
N THR A 31 31.54 12.97 -9.11
CA THR A 31 30.57 12.30 -9.98
C THR A 31 29.92 11.11 -9.26
N LEU A 32 30.71 10.27 -8.60
CA LEU A 32 30.19 9.16 -7.79
C LEU A 32 29.27 9.64 -6.67
N GLY A 33 29.68 10.70 -5.95
CA GLY A 33 28.86 11.27 -4.89
C GLY A 33 27.51 11.80 -5.39
N ARG A 34 27.48 12.37 -6.60
CA ARG A 34 26.24 12.83 -7.24
C ARG A 34 25.35 11.68 -7.65
N GLU A 35 25.86 10.70 -8.40
CA GLU A 35 25.09 9.54 -8.85
C GLU A 35 24.52 8.75 -7.67
N LEU A 36 25.31 8.55 -6.61
CA LEU A 36 24.83 7.83 -5.42
C LEU A 36 23.72 8.62 -4.70
N SER A 37 23.82 9.95 -4.65
CA SER A 37 22.79 10.80 -4.05
C SER A 37 21.48 10.74 -4.84
N GLU A 38 21.55 10.79 -6.18
CA GLU A 38 20.41 10.63 -7.07
C GLU A 38 19.77 9.24 -6.91
N HIS A 39 20.59 8.20 -6.83
CA HIS A 39 20.11 6.82 -6.64
C HIS A 39 19.42 6.62 -5.28
N VAL A 40 19.98 7.18 -4.21
CA VAL A 40 19.38 7.13 -2.86
C VAL A 40 18.06 7.92 -2.82
N ALA A 41 18.00 9.08 -3.48
CA ALA A 41 16.76 9.85 -3.59
C ALA A 41 15.67 9.06 -4.32
N ALA A 42 16.01 8.46 -5.47
CA ALA A 42 15.08 7.62 -6.22
C ALA A 42 14.59 6.40 -5.41
N HIS A 43 15.48 5.75 -4.64
CA HIS A 43 15.09 4.67 -3.75
C HIS A 43 14.12 5.12 -2.66
N LYS A 44 14.37 6.28 -2.06
CA LYS A 44 13.48 6.85 -1.04
C LYS A 44 12.11 7.20 -1.61
N ASP A 45 12.06 7.75 -2.82
CA ASP A 45 10.80 8.04 -3.51
C ASP A 45 10.01 6.77 -3.84
N LEU A 46 10.71 5.69 -4.22
CA LEU A 46 10.10 4.37 -4.39
C LEU A 46 9.53 3.83 -3.07
N GLU A 47 10.27 3.90 -1.97
CA GLU A 47 9.77 3.49 -0.64
C GLU A 47 8.52 4.26 -0.22
N LEU A 48 8.52 5.58 -0.44
CA LEU A 48 7.35 6.42 -0.18
C LEU A 48 6.17 6.04 -1.09
N GLY A 49 6.43 5.77 -2.36
CA GLY A 49 5.43 5.29 -3.32
C GLY A 49 4.80 3.97 -2.88
N PHE A 50 5.61 2.99 -2.46
CA PHE A 50 5.12 1.71 -1.94
C PHE A 50 4.31 1.87 -0.64
N ALA A 51 4.74 2.75 0.26
CA ALA A 51 3.98 3.06 1.47
C ALA A 51 2.60 3.67 1.14
N GLY A 52 2.55 4.58 0.15
CA GLY A 52 1.30 5.16 -0.35
C GLY A 52 0.37 4.12 -0.97
N ILE A 53 0.90 3.23 -1.82
CA ILE A 53 0.12 2.12 -2.40
C ILE A 53 -0.46 1.23 -1.30
N ARG A 54 0.33 0.88 -0.29
CA ARG A 54 -0.14 0.05 0.82
C ARG A 54 -1.28 0.70 1.59
N ALA A 55 -1.13 1.99 1.94
CA ALA A 55 -2.19 2.74 2.61
C ALA A 55 -3.47 2.80 1.79
N HIS A 56 -3.36 3.05 0.48
CA HIS A 56 -4.52 3.08 -0.42
C HIS A 56 -5.17 1.70 -0.57
N VAL A 57 -4.39 0.62 -0.60
CA VAL A 57 -4.93 -0.76 -0.63
C VAL A 57 -5.69 -1.06 0.66
N ASP A 58 -5.11 -0.73 1.82
CA ASP A 58 -5.74 -0.94 3.12
C ASP A 58 -7.06 -0.17 3.25
N GLU A 59 -7.11 1.08 2.77
CA GLU A 59 -8.32 1.90 2.74
C GLU A 59 -9.40 1.26 1.87
N ARG A 60 -9.06 0.84 0.65
CA ARG A 60 -10.01 0.19 -0.27
C ARG A 60 -10.50 -1.15 0.26
N PHE A 61 -9.65 -1.93 0.94
CA PHE A 61 -10.07 -3.15 1.61
C PHE A 61 -11.04 -2.87 2.76
N ALA A 62 -10.82 -1.80 3.53
CA ALA A 62 -11.74 -1.40 4.60
C ALA A 62 -13.11 -0.97 4.05
N GLU A 63 -13.12 -0.22 2.95
CA GLU A 63 -14.34 0.19 2.23
C GLU A 63 -15.13 -1.03 1.75
N ILE A 64 -14.50 -1.93 0.99
CA ILE A 64 -15.12 -3.17 0.50
C ILE A 64 -15.69 -4.01 1.65
N LYS A 65 -14.95 -4.13 2.75
CA LYS A 65 -15.43 -4.87 3.93
C LYS A 65 -16.66 -4.21 4.57
N GLY A 66 -16.74 -2.88 4.54
CA GLY A 66 -17.92 -2.13 4.96
C GLY A 66 -19.13 -2.39 4.06
N GLU A 67 -18.93 -2.34 2.75
CA GLU A 67 -19.99 -2.62 1.77
C GLU A 67 -20.52 -4.05 1.88
N ILE A 68 -19.64 -5.04 2.07
CA ILE A 68 -20.04 -6.44 2.27
C ILE A 68 -20.91 -6.59 3.53
N LYS A 69 -20.53 -5.95 4.64
CA LYS A 69 -21.35 -5.97 5.87
C LYS A 69 -22.73 -5.32 5.68
N ALA A 70 -22.77 -4.21 4.94
CA ALA A 70 -24.02 -3.55 4.61
C ALA A 70 -24.91 -4.45 3.73
N LEU A 71 -24.31 -5.17 2.78
CA LEU A 71 -25.01 -6.12 1.93
C LEU A 71 -25.57 -7.30 2.74
N ASP A 72 -24.76 -7.89 3.63
CA ASP A 72 -25.16 -8.98 4.52
C ASP A 72 -26.35 -8.57 5.41
N THR A 73 -26.31 -7.35 5.94
CA THR A 73 -27.44 -6.79 6.72
C THR A 73 -28.71 -6.69 5.88
N LYS A 74 -28.61 -6.19 4.63
CA LYS A 74 -29.76 -6.09 3.73
C LYS A 74 -30.33 -7.47 3.39
N PHE A 75 -29.47 -8.45 3.13
CA PHE A 75 -29.90 -9.83 2.87
C PHE A 75 -30.60 -10.45 4.07
N ASN A 76 -30.09 -10.24 5.29
CA ASN A 76 -30.73 -10.74 6.51
C ASN A 76 -32.13 -10.11 6.73
N VAL A 77 -32.26 -8.80 6.52
CA VAL A 77 -33.57 -8.12 6.62
C VAL A 77 -34.54 -8.64 5.56
N LEU A 78 -34.08 -8.80 4.32
CA LEU A 78 -34.90 -9.32 3.23
C LEU A 78 -35.33 -10.77 3.51
N GLY A 79 -34.41 -11.61 3.97
CA GLY A 79 -34.69 -13.00 4.34
C GLY A 79 -35.70 -13.12 5.46
N ALA A 80 -35.57 -12.31 6.52
CA ALA A 80 -36.54 -12.25 7.62
C ALA A 80 -37.93 -11.80 7.13
N GLY A 81 -37.98 -10.78 6.27
CA GLY A 81 -39.24 -10.31 5.67
C GLY A 81 -39.92 -11.41 4.83
N MET A 82 -39.16 -12.15 4.03
CA MET A 82 -39.69 -13.25 3.22
C MET A 82 -40.19 -14.41 4.07
N ALA A 83 -39.49 -14.75 5.16
CA ALA A 83 -39.93 -15.77 6.10
C ALA A 83 -41.26 -15.40 6.76
N LEU A 84 -41.43 -14.13 7.17
CA LEU A 84 -42.69 -13.63 7.72
C LEU A 84 -43.83 -13.66 6.70
N ALA A 85 -43.57 -13.27 5.45
CA ALA A 85 -44.56 -13.32 4.38
C ALA A 85 -45.04 -14.75 4.10
N LEU A 86 -44.12 -15.71 4.06
CA LEU A 86 -44.45 -17.13 3.90
C LEU A 86 -45.24 -17.68 5.08
N ALA A 87 -44.86 -17.33 6.31
CA ALA A 87 -45.61 -17.72 7.51
C ALA A 87 -47.04 -17.17 7.50
N TYR A 88 -47.22 -15.91 7.10
CA TYR A 88 -48.54 -15.29 6.97
C TYR A 88 -49.40 -15.98 5.92
N LEU A 89 -48.85 -16.28 4.74
CA LEU A 89 -49.56 -17.02 3.69
C LEU A 89 -49.95 -18.43 4.14
N ALA A 90 -49.08 -19.13 4.87
CA ALA A 90 -49.38 -20.45 5.40
C ALA A 90 -50.55 -20.40 6.40
N VAL A 91 -50.60 -19.37 7.26
CA VAL A 91 -51.72 -19.15 8.18
C VAL A 91 -53.02 -18.89 7.42
N LEU A 92 -53.01 -17.99 6.42
CA LEU A 92 -54.19 -17.73 5.60
C LEU A 92 -54.71 -19.00 4.89
N ALA A 93 -53.81 -19.78 4.29
CA ALA A 93 -54.18 -21.04 3.63
C ALA A 93 -54.75 -22.07 4.61
N SER A 94 -54.33 -22.04 5.89
CA SER A 94 -54.90 -22.91 6.93
C SER A 94 -56.31 -22.46 7.35
N LEU A 95 -56.58 -21.15 7.39
CA LEU A 95 -57.90 -20.61 7.73
C LEU A 95 -58.96 -20.96 6.67
N ASP A 96 -58.62 -20.84 5.38
CA ASP A 96 -59.52 -21.22 4.28
C ASP A 96 -59.90 -22.71 4.26
N ARG A 97 -59.12 -23.56 4.93
CA ARG A 97 -59.39 -25.01 5.02
C ARG A 97 -60.37 -25.36 6.16
N PHE A 98 -60.58 -24.45 7.10
CA PHE A 98 -61.45 -24.64 8.27
C PHE A 98 -62.82 -23.96 8.16
N LEU A 99 -62.99 -23.04 7.21
CA LEU A 99 -64.27 -22.41 6.84
C LEU A 99 -64.95 -23.17 5.70
#